data_AF-A0A7J4KPU6-F1
#
_entry.id   AF-A0A7J4KPU6-F1
#
_cell.length_a   1.000
_cell.length_b   1.000
_cell.length_c   1.000
_cell.angle_alpha   90.00
_cell.angle_beta   90.00
_cell.angle_gamma   90.00
#
_symmetry.space_group_name_H-M   'P 1'
#
loop_
_entity.id
_entity.type
_entity.pdbx_description
1 polymer ?
#
loop_
_entity_poly.entity_id
_entity_poly.type
_entity_poly.pdbx_seq_one_letter_code
_entity_poly.pdbx_strand_id
1 'polypeptide(L)' 'MKKQENIYVALQLEKDVTTGELMIAVQFDRNSPNFFTNKNMISWCPTNEEIEFINEAYGALNKG' A
#
# COMPACT_ATOMS: atom_id res chain seq x y z
N MET A 1 -15.61 -10.15 -18.20
CA MET A 1 -14.23 -10.41 -17.72
C MET A 1 -13.93 -9.36 -16.66
N LYS A 2 -13.64 -9.76 -15.42
CA LYS A 2 -13.26 -8.79 -14.38
C LYS A 2 -11.95 -8.14 -14.83
N LYS A 3 -11.92 -6.79 -14.86
CA LYS A 3 -10.71 -6.01 -15.11
C LYS A 3 -9.65 -6.56 -14.15
N GLN A 4 -8.50 -7.02 -14.65
CA GLN A 4 -7.37 -7.30 -13.77
C GLN A 4 -6.99 -5.95 -13.16
N GLU A 5 -7.32 -5.76 -11.89
CA GLU A 5 -6.93 -4.57 -11.15
C GLU A 5 -5.41 -4.61 -11.02
N ASN A 6 -4.74 -3.59 -11.56
CA ASN A 6 -3.28 -3.45 -11.54
C ASN A 6 -2.82 -2.99 -10.15
N ILE A 7 -3.11 -3.80 -9.13
CA ILE A 7 -2.76 -3.57 -7.74
C ILE A 7 -1.62 -4.52 -7.38
N TYR A 8 -0.44 -3.96 -7.09
CA TYR A 8 0.77 -4.70 -6.76
C TYR A 8 1.24 -4.44 -5.32
N VAL A 9 0.34 -3.91 -4.48
CA VAL A 9 0.57 -3.66 -3.06
C VAL A 9 -0.38 -4.48 -2.20
N ALA A 10 0.08 -4.85 -1.02
CA ALA A 10 -0.75 -5.46 0.01
C ALA A 10 -0.90 -4.51 1.21
N LEU A 11 -1.99 -4.66 1.96
CA LEU A 11 -2.19 -3.93 3.22
C LEU A 11 -2.02 -4.89 4.38
N GLN A 12 -1.33 -4.40 5.42
CA GLN A 12 -1.13 -5.12 6.66
C GLN A 12 -1.64 -4.25 7.81
N LEU A 13 -2.41 -4.84 8.72
CA LEU A 13 -2.78 -4.20 9.97
C LEU A 13 -1.71 -4.48 11.02
N GLU A 14 -1.22 -3.42 11.64
CA GLU A 14 -0.19 -3.47 12.65
C GLU A 14 -0.62 -2.67 13.88
N LYS A 15 0.04 -2.91 15.01
CA LYS A 15 -0.09 -2.10 16.21
C LYS A 15 1.21 -1.34 16.41
N ASP A 16 1.14 -0.02 16.41
CA ASP A 16 2.29 0.83 16.70
C ASP A 16 2.78 0.52 18.12
N VAL A 17 4.06 0.18 18.26
CA VAL A 17 4.64 -0.20 19.55
C VAL A 17 4.93 1.01 20.46
N THR A 18 4.96 2.22 19.90
CA THR A 18 5.23 3.47 20.60
C THR A 18 3.94 4.14 21.08
N THR A 19 2.94 4.24 20.21
CA THR A 19 1.66 4.89 20.49
C THR A 19 0.58 3.92 20.94
N GLY A 20 0.71 2.62 20.60
CA GLY A 20 -0.31 1.61 20.86
C GLY A 20 -1.49 1.64 19.90
N GLU A 21 -1.47 2.53 18.90
CA GLU A 21 -2.54 2.72 17.93
C GLU A 21 -2.53 1.65 16.83
N LEU A 22 -3.67 1.44 16.18
CA LEU A 22 -3.77 0.57 15.02
C LEU A 22 -3.27 1.33 13.79
N MET A 23 -2.42 0.68 12.98
CA MET A 23 -1.87 1.25 11.75
C MET A 23 -2.16 0.34 10.55
N ILE A 24 -2.34 0.95 9.38
CA ILE A 24 -2.22 0.26 8.10
C ILE A 24 -0.81 0.49 7.55
N ALA A 25 -0.07 -0.60 7.35
CA ALA A 25 1.16 -0.61 6.59
C ALA A 25 0.88 -1.04 5.14
N VAL A 26 1.49 -0.32 4.19
CA VAL A 26 1.49 -0.71 2.77
C VAL A 26 2.73 -1.55 2.49
N GLN A 27 2.54 -2.76 2.00
CA GLN A 27 3.59 -3.70 1.66
C GLN A 27 3.78 -3.72 0.14
N PHE A 28 4.97 -3.33 -0.31
CA PHE A 28 5.31 -3.27 -1.74
C PHE A 28 5.85 -4.61 -2.23
N ASP A 29 5.31 -5.11 -3.35
CA ASP A 29 5.97 -6.17 -4.11
C ASP A 29 7.18 -5.58 -4.85
N ARG A 30 8.39 -6.02 -4.48
CA ARG A 30 9.63 -5.54 -5.09
C ARG A 30 9.80 -5.97 -6.55
N ASN A 31 9.02 -6.96 -7.00
CA ASN A 31 9.03 -7.42 -8.38
C ASN A 31 7.95 -6.74 -9.23
N SER A 32 7.19 -5.80 -8.66
CA SER A 32 6.14 -5.11 -9.39
C SER A 32 6.74 -4.21 -10.48
N PRO A 33 6.03 -4.02 -11.60
CA PRO A 33 6.51 -3.18 -12.71
C PRO A 33 6.60 -1.69 -12.34
N ASN A 34 5.99 -1.29 -11.22
CA ASN A 34 5.92 0.09 -10.77
C ASN A 34 6.78 0.37 -9.52
N PHE A 35 7.65 -0.57 -9.16
CA PHE A 35 8.63 -0.44 -8.08
C PHE A 35 10.04 -0.53 -8.63
N PHE A 36 10.88 0.45 -8.28
CA PHE A 36 12.22 0.59 -8.81
C PHE A 36 13.24 0.69 -7.67
N THR A 37 14.23 -0.18 -7.68
CA THR A 37 15.35 -0.14 -6.75
C THR A 37 16.66 0.17 -7.49
N ASN A 38 17.37 1.21 -7.06
CA ASN A 38 18.75 1.48 -7.43
C ASN A 38 19.62 1.43 -6.15
N LYS A 39 20.95 1.37 -6.30
CA LYS A 39 21.95 1.16 -5.23
C LYS A 39 21.69 1.94 -3.93
N ASN A 40 21.14 3.14 -4.02
CA ASN A 40 20.85 4.00 -2.86
C ASN A 40 19.41 4.55 -2.82
N MET A 41 18.50 4.09 -3.69
CA MET A 41 17.17 4.69 -3.80
C MET A 41 16.11 3.66 -4.11
N ILE A 42 14.99 3.78 -3.39
CA ILE A 42 13.73 3.12 -3.70
C ILE A 42 12.80 4.17 -4.28
N SER A 43 12.21 3.89 -5.44
CA SER A 43 11.19 4.71 -6.07
C SER A 43 9.97 3.85 -6.37
N TRP A 44 8.79 4.36 -6.06
CA TRP A 44 7.52 3.70 -6.32
C TRP A 44 6.62 4.68 -7.08
N CYS A 45 6.03 4.19 -8.16
CA CYS A 45 5.11 4.94 -9.02
C CYS A 45 3.72 4.31 -8.94
N PRO A 46 2.89 4.65 -7.93
CA PRO A 46 1.59 4.03 -7.75
C PRO A 46 0.70 4.11 -9.00
N THR A 47 -0.09 3.07 -9.23
CA THR A 47 -1.22 3.16 -10.17
C THR A 47 -2.39 3.91 -9.52
N ASN A 48 -3.33 4.41 -10.32
CA ASN A 48 -4.55 5.03 -9.77
C ASN A 48 -5.35 4.03 -8.93
N GLU A 49 -5.42 2.77 -9.38
CA GLU A 49 -6.09 1.69 -8.64
C GLU A 49 -5.44 1.45 -7.27
N GLU A 50 -4.12 1.49 -7.16
CA GLU A 50 -3.42 1.36 -5.86
C GLU A 50 -3.67 2.56 -4.94
N ILE A 51 -3.74 3.78 -5.48
CA ILE A 51 -4.06 4.98 -4.70
C ILE A 51 -5.48 4.89 -4.16
N GLU A 52 -6.45 4.52 -5.00
CA GLU A 52 -7.84 4.33 -4.60
C GLU A 52 -7.97 3.25 -3.52
N PHE A 53 -7.30 2.11 -3.71
CA PHE A 53 -7.29 0.99 -2.76
C PHE A 53 -6.71 1.39 -1.38
N ILE A 54 -5.58 2.10 -1.34
CA ILE A 54 -4.97 2.57 -0.08
C ILE A 54 -5.88 3.60 0.62
N ASN A 55 -6.46 4.53 -0.14
CA ASN A 55 -7.35 5.55 0.40
C ASN A 55 -8.65 4.96 0.95
N GLU A 56 -9.21 3.94 0.28
CA GLU A 56 -10.39 3.23 0.76
C GLU A 56 -10.10 2.58 2.13
N ALA A 57 -8.97 1.90 2.25
CA ALA A 57 -8.58 1.24 3.50
C ALA A 57 -8.32 2.24 4.64
N TYR A 58 -7.64 3.36 4.36
CA TYR A 58 -7.45 4.42 5.34
C TYR A 58 -8.79 5.08 5.74
N GLY A 59 -9.69 5.27 4.78
CA GLY A 59 -11.04 5.77 5.02
C GLY A 59 -11.88 4.82 5.88
N ALA A 60 -11.69 3.51 5.77
CA ALA A 60 -12.38 2.51 6.59
C ALA A 60 -11.92 2.57 8.06
N LEU A 61 -10.62 2.78 8.33
CA LEU A 61 -10.11 2.94 9.70
C LEU A 61 -10.68 4.16 10.42
N ASN A 62 -10.78 5.30 9.73
CA ASN A 62 -11.22 6.55 10.36
C ASN A 62 -12.75 6.65 10.55
N LYS A 63 -13.51 5.68 10.03
CA LYS A 63 -14.97 5.62 10.20
C LYS A 63 -15.40 4.70 11.37
N GLY A 64 -14.46 3.98 12.00
CA GLY A 64 -14.70 3.14 13.17
C GLY A 64 -14.44 3.88 14.47
#